data_AF-Q9V290-F1
#
_entry.id   AF-Q9V290-F1
#
_cell.length_a   1.000
_cell.length_b   1.000
_cell.length_c   1.000
_cell.angle_alpha   90.00
_cell.angle_beta   90.00
_cell.angle_gamma   90.00
#
_symmetry.space_group_name_H-M   'P 1'
#
loop_
_entity.id
_entity.type
_entity.pdbx_description
1 polymer ?
#
loop_
_entity_poly.entity_id
_entity_poly.type
_entity_poly.pdbx_seq_one_letter_code
_entity_poly.pdbx_strand_id
1 'polypeptide(L)'
;MASNKAMFTNDVPQDRLLAVEKIESLRKPAKVMIIGDVDTGKTTLTIYLANELLSRGFRVAIIDSDIGQKGILPPATISLAFVDSHFTSLDDLKAFSHYFIGTITPNQYFGEMVVGVMKLSELAMKFSDVVLIDTTGMIYGSGVELKRMKIEAVKPNLILALERNNELAPILKGYEDITIRLEVSEKAKDFSRSERRELRREKWRKYFENSKIVNFNLDDVLVTGTSLFQGEEIGDTEKSLLERLFKWLIIHGRKIGNKYFVVKVDASEGPRIVDKNVVKYFDFSKLSNILLGLIDKQGFCIGLGILKSINFKEKKIEVLTPVEDLSSVAEIRFGRVRVREDGEELGLLDREAL
;
A
#
# COMPACT_ATOMS: atom_id res chain seq x y z
N MET A 1 16.88 27.03 -8.55
CA MET A 1 16.84 26.18 -9.75
C MET A 1 17.38 24.81 -9.38
N ALA A 2 16.52 23.85 -9.03
CA ALA A 2 16.94 22.47 -8.88
C ALA A 2 17.12 21.89 -10.30
N SER A 3 18.32 21.42 -10.62
CA SER A 3 18.68 20.95 -11.96
C SER A 3 17.77 19.78 -12.39
N ASN A 4 17.00 19.99 -13.46
CA ASN A 4 16.33 18.95 -14.24
C ASN A 4 17.38 17.89 -14.65
N LYS A 5 17.42 16.75 -13.96
CA LYS A 5 18.39 15.66 -14.21
C LYS A 5 17.79 14.44 -14.93
N ALA A 6 16.60 14.59 -15.50
CA ALA A 6 16.12 13.69 -16.55
C ALA A 6 16.19 14.40 -17.91
N MET A 7 17.34 15.03 -18.20
CA MET A 7 17.67 15.35 -19.59
C MET A 7 18.00 14.01 -20.23
N PHE A 8 17.08 13.52 -21.08
CA PHE A 8 17.20 12.33 -21.90
C PHE A 8 18.66 12.02 -22.24
N THR A 9 19.26 11.06 -21.54
CA THR A 9 20.49 10.47 -22.03
C THR A 9 20.10 9.70 -23.28
N ASN A 10 20.54 10.16 -24.45
CA ASN A 10 20.28 9.51 -25.73
C ASN A 10 20.75 8.04 -25.80
N ASP A 11 21.46 7.54 -24.79
CA ASP A 11 21.72 6.11 -24.59
C ASP A 11 20.51 5.43 -23.93
N VAL A 12 19.40 5.35 -24.66
CA VAL A 12 18.33 4.41 -24.33
C VAL A 12 18.83 3.03 -24.78
N PRO A 13 18.97 2.04 -23.88
CA PRO A 13 19.40 0.71 -24.27
C PRO A 13 18.46 0.12 -25.34
N GLN A 14 19.02 -0.57 -26.34
CA GLN A 14 18.27 -1.09 -27.48
C GLN A 14 17.12 -2.02 -27.06
N ASP A 15 17.28 -2.74 -25.95
CA ASP A 15 16.25 -3.61 -25.39
C ASP A 15 14.98 -2.85 -24.94
N ARG A 16 15.10 -1.55 -24.63
CA ARG A 16 13.97 -0.68 -24.26
C ARG A 16 13.11 -0.33 -25.46
N LEU A 17 13.73 -0.09 -26.61
CA LEU A 17 13.00 0.14 -27.87
C LEU A 17 12.22 -1.13 -28.27
N LEU A 18 12.87 -2.30 -28.16
CA LEU A 18 12.22 -3.60 -28.39
C LEU A 18 11.04 -3.83 -27.44
N ALA A 19 11.16 -3.42 -26.16
CA ALA A 19 10.05 -3.50 -25.22
C ALA A 19 8.86 -2.63 -25.66
N VAL A 20 9.10 -1.41 -26.13
CA VAL A 20 8.03 -0.53 -26.65
C VAL A 20 7.36 -1.17 -27.86
N GLU A 21 8.13 -1.60 -28.86
CA GLU A 21 7.60 -2.25 -30.07
C GLU A 21 6.78 -3.51 -29.75
N LYS A 22 7.25 -4.33 -28.80
CA LYS A 22 6.49 -5.48 -28.34
C LYS A 22 5.17 -5.05 -27.73
N ILE A 23 5.19 -4.06 -26.82
CA ILE A 23 3.98 -3.56 -26.18
C ILE A 23 3.00 -3.07 -27.23
N GLU A 24 3.43 -2.33 -28.25
CA GLU A 24 2.59 -1.86 -29.35
C GLU A 24 1.93 -2.99 -30.12
N SER A 25 2.67 -4.06 -30.42
CA SER A 25 2.15 -5.21 -31.17
C SER A 25 1.07 -6.02 -30.44
N LEU A 26 0.91 -5.83 -29.12
CA LEU A 26 -0.13 -6.53 -28.34
C LEU A 26 -1.54 -6.10 -28.78
N ARG A 27 -2.51 -7.02 -28.75
CA ARG A 27 -3.93 -6.65 -28.86
C ARG A 27 -4.34 -5.78 -27.67
N LYS A 28 -5.03 -4.67 -27.93
CA LYS A 28 -5.48 -3.72 -26.89
C LYS A 28 -6.91 -4.03 -26.41
N PRO A 29 -7.25 -3.68 -25.16
CA PRO A 29 -6.36 -3.18 -24.11
C PRO A 29 -5.39 -4.26 -23.60
N ALA A 30 -4.19 -3.87 -23.17
CA ALA A 30 -3.12 -4.80 -22.75
C ALA A 30 -2.53 -4.47 -21.37
N LYS A 31 -2.26 -5.49 -20.55
CA LYS A 31 -1.56 -5.38 -19.27
C LYS A 31 -0.11 -5.80 -19.42
N VAL A 32 0.80 -4.96 -18.97
CA VAL A 32 2.24 -5.20 -18.98
C VAL A 32 2.75 -5.16 -17.55
N MET A 33 3.29 -6.28 -17.06
CA MET A 33 3.80 -6.37 -15.70
C MET A 33 5.32 -6.24 -15.68
N ILE A 34 5.86 -5.36 -14.84
CA ILE A 34 7.29 -5.13 -14.72
C ILE A 34 7.79 -5.80 -13.43
N ILE A 35 8.73 -6.74 -13.56
CA ILE A 35 9.27 -7.54 -12.46
C ILE A 35 10.80 -7.39 -12.44
N GLY A 36 11.37 -7.33 -11.24
CA GLY A 36 12.80 -7.15 -11.02
C GLY A 36 13.11 -6.87 -9.55
N ASP A 37 14.35 -7.14 -9.13
CA ASP A 37 14.81 -6.94 -7.76
C ASP A 37 14.74 -5.45 -7.33
N VAL A 38 14.98 -5.17 -6.05
CA VAL A 38 15.11 -3.81 -5.55
C VAL A 38 16.20 -3.05 -6.32
N ASP A 39 15.94 -1.76 -6.59
CA ASP A 39 16.88 -0.85 -7.25
C ASP A 39 17.38 -1.30 -8.65
N THR A 40 16.70 -2.21 -9.35
CA THR A 40 17.02 -2.60 -10.75
C THR A 40 16.56 -1.62 -11.83
N GLY A 41 15.94 -0.50 -11.45
CA GLY A 41 15.45 0.51 -12.39
C GLY A 41 14.03 0.27 -12.93
N LYS A 42 13.22 -0.59 -12.30
CA LYS A 42 11.80 -0.82 -12.67
C LYS A 42 11.01 0.47 -12.85
N THR A 43 11.02 1.35 -11.85
CA THR A 43 10.32 2.64 -11.92
C THR A 43 10.82 3.52 -13.06
N THR A 44 12.13 3.54 -13.32
CA THR A 44 12.70 4.26 -14.47
C THR A 44 12.23 3.68 -15.80
N LEU A 45 12.16 2.35 -15.91
CA LEU A 45 11.59 1.66 -17.07
C LEU A 45 10.10 2.02 -17.24
N THR A 46 9.32 2.01 -16.15
CA THR A 46 7.90 2.40 -16.18
C THR A 46 7.71 3.82 -16.73
N ILE A 47 8.50 4.78 -16.26
CA ILE A 47 8.45 6.18 -16.72
C ILE A 47 8.79 6.27 -18.22
N TYR A 48 9.88 5.63 -18.63
CA TYR A 48 10.30 5.60 -20.02
C TYR A 48 9.22 5.03 -20.94
N LEU A 49 8.70 3.84 -20.62
CA LEU A 49 7.67 3.17 -21.40
C LEU A 49 6.39 4.01 -21.49
N ALA A 50 5.98 4.62 -20.38
CA ALA A 50 4.78 5.45 -20.34
C ALA A 50 4.89 6.67 -21.26
N ASN A 51 6.01 7.39 -21.21
CA ASN A 51 6.24 8.56 -22.06
C ASN A 51 6.35 8.17 -23.54
N GLU A 52 7.02 7.08 -23.86
CA GLU A 52 7.14 6.57 -25.24
C GLU A 52 5.78 6.17 -25.80
N LEU A 53 5.01 5.36 -25.06
CA LEU A 53 3.68 4.93 -25.50
C LEU A 53 2.70 6.10 -25.63
N LEU A 54 2.76 7.08 -24.71
CA LEU A 54 1.98 8.31 -24.80
C LEU A 54 2.34 9.09 -26.08
N SER A 55 3.63 9.23 -26.39
CA SER A 55 4.10 9.93 -27.61
C SER A 55 3.61 9.26 -28.90
N ARG A 56 3.31 7.96 -28.84
CA ARG A 56 2.77 7.17 -29.95
C ARG A 56 1.24 7.13 -29.96
N GLY A 57 0.59 7.92 -29.10
CA GLY A 57 -0.86 8.13 -29.09
C GLY A 57 -1.66 7.10 -28.30
N PHE A 58 -1.01 6.23 -27.52
CA PHE A 58 -1.73 5.28 -26.66
C PHE A 58 -2.23 5.98 -25.39
N ARG A 59 -3.43 5.60 -24.92
CA ARG A 59 -3.88 5.94 -23.57
C ARG A 59 -3.19 5.00 -22.59
N VAL A 60 -2.35 5.55 -21.72
CA VAL A 60 -1.54 4.77 -20.78
C VAL A 60 -2.05 4.95 -19.36
N ALA A 61 -2.20 3.82 -18.66
CA ALA A 61 -2.39 3.79 -17.22
C ALA A 61 -1.17 3.17 -16.54
N ILE A 62 -0.85 3.66 -15.35
CA ILE A 62 0.20 3.10 -14.49
C ILE A 62 -0.45 2.64 -13.19
N ILE A 63 -0.18 1.39 -12.83
CA ILE A 63 -0.46 0.85 -11.52
C ILE A 63 0.87 0.73 -10.79
N ASP A 64 1.05 1.59 -9.81
CA ASP A 64 2.16 1.52 -8.90
C ASP A 64 1.81 0.62 -7.72
N SER A 65 2.39 -0.57 -7.71
CA SER A 65 2.25 -1.54 -6.64
C SER A 65 3.43 -1.54 -5.67
N ASP A 66 4.40 -0.64 -5.80
CA ASP A 66 5.42 -0.46 -4.77
C ASP A 66 4.88 0.37 -3.60
N ILE A 67 4.29 -0.32 -2.63
CA ILE A 67 3.78 0.30 -1.40
C ILE A 67 4.88 0.91 -0.51
N GLY A 68 6.15 0.79 -0.92
CA GLY A 68 7.33 1.21 -0.20
C GLY A 68 7.49 2.71 -0.10
N GLN A 69 8.30 3.31 -0.97
CA GLN A 69 8.80 4.68 -0.80
C GLN A 69 8.86 5.48 -2.08
N LYS A 70 9.20 4.84 -3.20
CA LYS A 70 9.19 5.46 -4.52
C LYS A 70 7.84 5.14 -5.13
N GLY A 71 7.20 6.11 -5.79
CA GLY A 71 5.87 5.87 -6.30
C GLY A 71 4.85 6.96 -6.09
N ILE A 72 3.70 6.78 -6.74
CA ILE A 72 2.56 7.69 -6.70
C ILE A 72 2.07 7.81 -5.25
N LEU A 73 1.92 9.04 -4.76
CA LEU A 73 1.38 9.27 -3.41
C LEU A 73 -0.07 8.75 -3.30
N PRO A 74 -0.49 8.26 -2.11
CA PRO A 74 0.30 8.14 -0.88
C PRO A 74 1.01 6.78 -0.71
N PRO A 75 2.04 6.70 0.17
CA PRO A 75 2.63 5.42 0.58
C PRO A 75 1.60 4.49 1.23
N ALA A 76 1.96 3.20 1.38
CA ALA A 76 1.08 2.15 1.93
C ALA A 76 -0.22 1.90 1.13
N THR A 77 -0.25 2.34 -0.13
CA THR A 77 -1.31 2.06 -1.10
C THR A 77 -0.73 1.52 -2.39
N ILE A 78 -1.55 0.78 -3.14
CA ILE A 78 -1.34 0.56 -4.57
C ILE A 78 -2.12 1.65 -5.28
N SER A 79 -1.50 2.35 -6.22
CA SER A 79 -2.07 3.55 -6.83
C SER A 79 -2.24 3.37 -8.34
N LEU A 80 -3.38 3.82 -8.87
CA LEU A 80 -3.64 3.93 -10.30
C LEU A 80 -3.57 5.40 -10.71
N ALA A 81 -2.78 5.70 -11.74
CA ALA A 81 -2.80 7.00 -12.42
C ALA A 81 -2.95 6.81 -13.94
N PHE A 82 -3.61 7.77 -14.58
CA PHE A 82 -3.65 7.90 -16.03
C PHE A 82 -2.61 8.92 -16.46
N VAL A 83 -1.86 8.62 -17.52
CA VAL A 83 -0.81 9.49 -18.02
C VAL A 83 -1.41 10.42 -19.08
N ASP A 84 -1.40 11.72 -18.83
CA ASP A 84 -1.94 12.76 -19.71
C ASP A 84 -0.85 13.61 -20.40
N SER A 85 0.37 13.56 -19.89
CA SER A 85 1.50 14.37 -20.31
C SER A 85 2.83 13.68 -19.95
N HIS A 86 3.93 14.12 -20.55
CA HIS A 86 5.25 13.61 -20.19
C HIS A 86 5.61 13.99 -18.76
N PHE A 87 6.22 13.04 -18.04
CA PHE A 87 6.60 13.21 -16.65
C PHE A 87 7.97 12.60 -16.36
N THR A 88 8.60 13.00 -15.26
CA THR A 88 9.97 12.56 -14.91
C THR A 88 10.04 11.73 -13.64
N SER A 89 9.01 11.78 -12.81
CA SER A 89 8.85 11.00 -11.59
C SER A 89 7.42 10.52 -11.44
N LEU A 90 7.22 9.32 -10.89
CA LEU A 90 5.87 8.86 -10.51
C LEU A 90 5.19 9.80 -9.49
N ASP A 91 5.97 10.59 -8.75
CA ASP A 91 5.46 11.58 -7.80
C ASP A 91 4.80 12.79 -8.50
N ASP A 92 5.03 12.97 -9.81
CA ASP A 92 4.43 14.02 -10.63
C ASP A 92 2.99 13.65 -11.06
N LEU A 93 2.64 12.38 -10.98
CA LEU A 93 1.33 11.87 -11.40
C LEU A 93 0.29 12.06 -10.30
N LYS A 94 -0.90 12.54 -10.69
CA LYS A 94 -2.08 12.53 -9.83
C LYS A 94 -2.73 11.15 -9.88
N ALA A 95 -2.86 10.51 -8.73
CA ALA A 95 -3.60 9.27 -8.64
C ALA A 95 -5.08 9.48 -8.95
N PHE A 96 -5.65 8.56 -9.72
CA PHE A 96 -7.07 8.45 -9.99
C PHE A 96 -7.79 7.64 -8.90
N SER A 97 -7.16 6.57 -8.40
CA SER A 97 -7.72 5.69 -7.38
C SER A 97 -6.62 4.91 -6.67
N HIS A 98 -6.90 4.45 -5.46
CA HIS A 98 -5.98 3.66 -4.66
C HIS A 98 -6.62 2.35 -4.19
N TYR A 99 -5.78 1.40 -3.80
CA TYR A 99 -6.15 0.28 -2.95
C TYR A 99 -5.33 0.34 -1.66
N PHE A 100 -6.03 0.42 -0.53
CA PHE A 100 -5.38 0.55 0.77
C PHE A 100 -4.79 -0.78 1.22
N ILE A 101 -3.48 -0.78 1.43
CA ILE A 101 -2.75 -1.91 2.04
C ILE A 101 -2.49 -1.64 3.52
N GLY A 102 -2.27 -0.36 3.88
CA GLY A 102 -2.14 0.07 5.27
C GLY A 102 -0.81 -0.31 5.93
N THR A 103 0.11 -0.88 5.17
CA THR A 103 1.49 -1.16 5.60
C THR A 103 2.48 -0.80 4.50
N ILE A 104 3.74 -0.63 4.89
CA ILE A 104 4.90 -0.47 4.00
C ILE A 104 5.71 -1.78 3.88
N THR A 105 5.27 -2.85 4.54
CA THR A 105 5.90 -4.18 4.51
C THR A 105 4.92 -5.21 3.95
N PRO A 106 5.03 -5.58 2.67
CA PRO A 106 4.02 -6.44 2.02
C PRO A 106 4.07 -7.90 2.48
N ASN A 107 5.12 -8.36 3.18
CA ASN A 107 5.36 -9.78 3.52
C ASN A 107 4.18 -10.51 4.16
N GLN A 108 3.38 -9.79 4.95
CA GLN A 108 2.22 -10.36 5.64
C GLN A 108 0.91 -10.06 4.95
N TYR A 109 0.89 -9.35 3.81
CA TYR A 109 -0.29 -8.75 3.18
C TYR A 109 -0.50 -9.21 1.73
N PHE A 110 -0.23 -10.49 1.45
CA PHE A 110 -0.24 -10.99 0.07
C PHE A 110 -1.63 -10.96 -0.56
N GLY A 111 -2.66 -11.35 0.17
CA GLY A 111 -4.03 -11.30 -0.32
C GLY A 111 -4.44 -9.87 -0.69
N GLU A 112 -4.16 -8.91 0.18
CA GLU A 112 -4.44 -7.50 -0.05
C GLU A 112 -3.66 -6.95 -1.26
N MET A 113 -2.37 -7.31 -1.38
CA MET A 113 -1.52 -6.90 -2.49
C MET A 113 -2.01 -7.46 -3.84
N VAL A 114 -2.43 -8.73 -3.88
CA VAL A 114 -2.91 -9.38 -5.10
C VAL A 114 -4.28 -8.82 -5.50
N VAL A 115 -5.21 -8.70 -4.55
CA VAL A 115 -6.55 -8.12 -4.79
C VAL A 115 -6.43 -6.66 -5.25
N GLY A 116 -5.54 -5.87 -4.64
CA GLY A 116 -5.35 -4.47 -5.00
C GLY A 116 -4.87 -4.27 -6.43
N VAL A 117 -3.83 -5.00 -6.85
CA VAL A 117 -3.37 -4.94 -8.25
C VAL A 117 -4.45 -5.44 -9.21
N MET A 118 -5.15 -6.53 -8.88
CA MET A 118 -6.23 -7.07 -9.71
C MET A 118 -7.35 -6.04 -9.93
N LYS A 119 -7.92 -5.48 -8.86
CA LYS A 119 -9.02 -4.50 -8.94
C LYS A 119 -8.63 -3.24 -9.71
N LEU A 120 -7.44 -2.69 -9.43
CA LEU A 120 -6.97 -1.51 -10.13
C LEU A 120 -6.65 -1.80 -11.60
N SER A 121 -6.19 -3.01 -11.93
CA SER A 121 -5.98 -3.45 -13.32
C SER A 121 -7.31 -3.52 -14.08
N GLU A 122 -8.34 -4.10 -13.48
CA GLU A 122 -9.68 -4.13 -14.08
C GLU A 122 -10.27 -2.74 -14.30
N LEU A 123 -10.06 -1.82 -13.36
CA LEU A 123 -10.48 -0.43 -13.50
C LEU A 123 -9.72 0.28 -14.61
N ALA A 124 -8.38 0.16 -14.64
CA ALA A 124 -7.51 0.80 -15.62
C ALA A 124 -7.84 0.39 -17.06
N MET A 125 -8.14 -0.90 -17.28
CA MET A 125 -8.45 -1.48 -18.59
C MET A 125 -9.70 -0.88 -19.25
N LYS A 126 -10.59 -0.24 -18.48
CA LYS A 126 -11.78 0.43 -19.03
C LYS A 126 -11.45 1.73 -19.76
N PHE A 127 -10.30 2.34 -19.45
CA PHE A 127 -9.98 3.71 -19.86
C PHE A 127 -8.63 3.85 -20.58
N SER A 128 -7.85 2.76 -20.66
CA SER A 128 -6.50 2.77 -21.24
C SER A 128 -6.32 1.67 -22.28
N ASP A 129 -5.44 1.92 -23.23
CA ASP A 129 -5.01 0.94 -24.23
C ASP A 129 -3.89 0.06 -23.65
N VAL A 130 -3.04 0.62 -22.79
CA VAL A 130 -1.96 -0.08 -22.10
C VAL A 130 -1.96 0.24 -20.61
N VAL A 131 -1.91 -0.81 -19.79
CA VAL A 131 -1.75 -0.73 -18.33
C VAL A 131 -0.36 -1.24 -17.96
N LEU A 132 0.52 -0.34 -17.53
CA LEU A 132 1.84 -0.67 -17.00
C LEU A 132 1.74 -0.92 -15.49
N ILE A 133 2.23 -2.06 -15.01
CA ILE A 133 2.17 -2.43 -13.60
C ILE A 133 3.59 -2.46 -13.05
N ASP A 134 3.97 -1.42 -12.31
CA ASP A 134 5.22 -1.37 -11.56
C ASP A 134 5.03 -2.17 -10.27
N THR A 135 5.94 -3.12 -10.01
CA THR A 135 5.79 -4.04 -8.88
C THR A 135 6.90 -3.87 -7.86
N THR A 136 6.65 -4.26 -6.61
CA THR A 136 7.68 -4.25 -5.54
C THR A 136 8.97 -4.96 -5.93
N GLY A 137 10.12 -4.57 -5.38
CA GLY A 137 11.39 -5.26 -5.63
C GLY A 137 11.54 -6.64 -4.98
N MET A 138 10.49 -7.22 -4.39
CA MET A 138 10.60 -8.51 -3.70
C MET A 138 10.55 -9.68 -4.67
N ILE A 139 11.70 -10.29 -4.90
CA ILE A 139 11.83 -11.44 -5.81
C ILE A 139 12.38 -12.70 -5.14
N TYR A 140 12.83 -12.61 -3.88
CA TYR A 140 13.35 -13.75 -3.11
C TYR A 140 12.38 -14.21 -2.04
N GLY A 141 12.50 -15.48 -1.63
CA GLY A 141 11.69 -16.07 -0.56
C GLY A 141 10.20 -15.94 -0.84
N SER A 142 9.44 -15.37 0.10
CA SER A 142 8.00 -15.16 -0.06
C SER A 142 7.64 -14.20 -1.21
N GLY A 143 8.61 -13.40 -1.69
CA GLY A 143 8.46 -12.57 -2.89
C GLY A 143 8.16 -13.39 -4.15
N VAL A 144 8.73 -14.60 -4.27
CA VAL A 144 8.48 -15.50 -5.42
C VAL A 144 7.00 -15.82 -5.54
N GLU A 145 6.40 -16.29 -4.43
CA GLU A 145 4.97 -16.63 -4.38
C GLU A 145 4.08 -15.39 -4.59
N LEU A 146 4.45 -14.24 -4.01
CA LEU A 146 3.70 -13.00 -4.23
C LEU A 146 3.66 -12.61 -5.71
N LYS A 147 4.78 -12.72 -6.44
CA LYS A 147 4.81 -12.43 -7.87
C LYS A 147 3.98 -13.43 -8.67
N ARG A 148 4.12 -14.72 -8.36
CA ARG A 148 3.33 -15.77 -9.00
C ARG A 148 1.82 -15.53 -8.83
N MET A 149 1.36 -15.25 -7.61
CA MET A 149 -0.05 -14.92 -7.35
C MET A 149 -0.52 -13.66 -8.10
N LYS A 150 0.33 -12.64 -8.22
CA LYS A 150 0.02 -11.45 -9.04
C LYS A 150 -0.13 -11.80 -10.52
N ILE A 151 0.78 -12.59 -11.08
CA ILE A 151 0.69 -13.03 -12.49
C ILE A 151 -0.60 -13.82 -12.72
N GLU A 152 -0.92 -14.77 -11.83
CA GLU A 152 -2.12 -15.61 -11.93
C GLU A 152 -3.43 -14.81 -11.83
N ALA A 153 -3.51 -13.86 -10.89
CA ALA A 153 -4.70 -13.02 -10.70
C ALA A 153 -4.85 -11.98 -11.81
N VAL A 154 -3.76 -11.30 -12.17
CA VAL A 154 -3.78 -10.20 -13.13
C VAL A 154 -3.81 -10.70 -14.57
N LYS A 155 -3.18 -11.83 -14.89
CA LYS A 155 -3.04 -12.37 -16.25
C LYS A 155 -2.47 -11.30 -17.21
N PRO A 156 -1.22 -10.86 -17.03
CA PRO A 156 -0.59 -9.89 -17.92
C PRO A 156 -0.43 -10.46 -19.33
N ASN A 157 -0.50 -9.60 -20.34
CA ASN A 157 -0.25 -9.96 -21.74
C ASN A 157 1.25 -10.02 -22.04
N LEU A 158 2.05 -9.30 -21.26
CA LEU A 158 3.50 -9.25 -21.36
C LEU A 158 4.11 -9.03 -19.97
N ILE A 159 5.21 -9.71 -19.69
CA ILE A 159 6.06 -9.51 -18.53
C ILE A 159 7.38 -8.93 -19.01
N LEU A 160 7.80 -7.81 -18.42
CA LEU A 160 9.13 -7.23 -18.61
C LEU A 160 9.96 -7.56 -17.37
N ALA A 161 10.98 -8.38 -17.56
CA ALA A 161 11.82 -8.93 -16.51
C ALA A 161 13.18 -8.22 -16.47
N LEU A 162 13.40 -7.36 -15.48
CA LEU A 162 14.69 -6.71 -15.21
C LEU A 162 15.52 -7.57 -14.26
N GLU A 163 16.59 -8.17 -14.78
CA GLU A 163 17.45 -9.09 -14.04
C GLU A 163 18.92 -8.95 -14.44
N ARG A 164 19.83 -9.42 -13.58
CA ARG A 164 21.28 -9.41 -13.82
C ARG A 164 21.82 -10.80 -14.18
N ASN A 165 21.37 -11.83 -13.47
CA ASN A 165 21.95 -13.17 -13.47
C ASN A 165 20.86 -14.27 -13.44
N ASN A 166 19.75 -14.08 -14.15
CA ASN A 166 18.63 -15.04 -14.21
C ASN A 166 17.94 -15.28 -12.83
N GLU A 167 18.05 -14.33 -11.91
CA GLU A 167 17.48 -14.42 -10.56
C GLU A 167 15.93 -14.49 -10.55
N LEU A 168 15.28 -14.08 -11.64
CA LEU A 168 13.83 -14.15 -11.79
C LEU A 168 13.33 -15.50 -12.30
N ALA A 169 14.21 -16.46 -12.65
CA ALA A 169 13.81 -17.78 -13.13
C ALA A 169 12.75 -18.49 -12.26
N PRO A 170 12.82 -18.47 -10.91
CA PRO A 170 11.81 -19.11 -10.07
C PRO A 170 10.41 -18.51 -10.20
N ILE A 171 10.31 -17.24 -10.61
CA ILE A 171 9.04 -16.51 -10.80
C ILE A 171 8.51 -16.72 -12.22
N LEU A 172 9.40 -16.68 -13.20
CA LEU A 172 9.06 -16.62 -14.62
C LEU A 172 8.88 -18.00 -15.25
N LYS A 173 9.25 -19.08 -14.53
CA LYS A 173 9.07 -20.46 -15.00
C LYS A 173 7.59 -20.75 -15.28
N GLY A 174 7.27 -21.12 -16.52
CA GLY A 174 5.91 -21.31 -17.01
C GLY A 174 5.26 -20.07 -17.63
N TYR A 175 5.96 -18.93 -17.67
CA TYR A 175 5.53 -17.66 -18.27
C TYR A 175 6.52 -17.15 -19.32
N GLU A 176 7.45 -18.00 -19.79
CA GLU A 176 8.50 -17.62 -20.73
C GLU A 176 7.93 -17.06 -22.05
N ASP A 177 6.83 -17.63 -22.55
CA ASP A 177 6.19 -17.22 -23.81
C ASP A 177 5.66 -15.77 -23.81
N ILE A 178 5.39 -15.23 -22.60
CA ILE A 178 4.92 -13.86 -22.42
C ILE A 178 5.98 -12.97 -21.75
N THR A 179 7.24 -13.41 -21.69
CA THR A 179 8.30 -12.68 -20.98
C THR A 179 9.36 -12.12 -21.94
N ILE A 180 9.70 -10.84 -21.78
CA ILE A 180 10.92 -10.23 -22.32
C ILE A 180 11.87 -9.94 -21.16
N ARG A 181 13.10 -10.42 -21.29
CA ARG A 181 14.19 -10.17 -20.35
C ARG A 181 14.96 -8.93 -20.78
N LEU A 182 15.23 -8.05 -19.82
CA LEU A 182 15.80 -6.73 -19.99
C LEU A 182 17.01 -6.59 -19.08
N GLU A 183 18.06 -5.93 -19.58
CA GLU A 183 19.28 -5.72 -18.80
C GLU A 183 19.10 -4.63 -17.74
N VAL A 184 19.72 -4.82 -16.57
CA VAL A 184 19.78 -3.80 -15.52
C VAL A 184 20.94 -2.86 -15.79
N SER A 185 20.69 -1.55 -15.83
CA SER A 185 21.75 -0.56 -15.97
C SER A 185 22.69 -0.57 -14.76
N GLU A 186 23.99 -0.51 -15.00
CA GLU A 186 25.02 -0.38 -13.95
C GLU A 186 24.88 0.89 -13.10
N LYS A 187 24.16 1.91 -13.61
CA LYS A 187 23.93 3.19 -12.91
C LYS A 187 22.84 3.13 -11.83
N ALA A 188 22.27 1.96 -11.58
CA ALA A 188 21.32 1.72 -10.52
C ALA A 188 21.89 2.16 -9.15
N LYS A 189 21.26 3.16 -8.53
CA LYS A 189 21.66 3.62 -7.19
C LYS A 189 21.05 2.71 -6.12
N ASP A 190 21.91 2.11 -5.31
CA ASP A 190 21.50 1.52 -4.05
C ASP A 190 21.18 2.64 -3.05
N PHE A 191 19.98 2.62 -2.49
CA PHE A 191 19.59 3.54 -1.41
C PHE A 191 19.79 2.86 -0.05
N SER A 192 20.49 3.53 0.85
CA SER A 192 20.62 3.10 2.24
C SER A 192 19.27 3.10 2.96
N ARG A 193 19.15 2.32 4.05
CA ARG A 193 17.94 2.25 4.86
C ARG A 193 17.53 3.63 5.43
N SER A 194 18.49 4.50 5.73
CA SER A 194 18.26 5.86 6.24
C SER A 194 17.71 6.79 5.17
N GLU A 195 18.31 6.82 3.98
CA GLU A 195 17.81 7.62 2.84
C GLU A 195 16.39 7.21 2.48
N ARG A 196 16.15 5.90 2.51
CA ARG A 196 14.84 5.30 2.35
C ARG A 196 13.82 5.87 3.35
N ARG A 197 14.15 5.84 4.65
CA ARG A 197 13.28 6.38 5.70
C ARG A 197 13.00 7.87 5.51
N GLU A 198 14.01 8.65 5.11
CA GLU A 198 13.87 10.09 4.91
C GLU A 198 12.99 10.43 3.70
N LEU A 199 13.16 9.73 2.58
CA LEU A 199 12.30 9.90 1.40
C LEU A 199 10.84 9.63 1.76
N ARG A 200 10.57 8.60 2.55
CA ARG A 200 9.22 8.27 2.97
C ARG A 200 8.64 9.30 3.96
N ARG A 201 9.47 9.82 4.87
CA ARG A 201 9.09 10.91 5.79
C ARG A 201 8.59 12.11 5.01
N GLU A 202 9.35 12.53 4.00
CA GLU A 202 8.99 13.65 3.13
C GLU A 202 7.68 13.40 2.38
N LYS A 203 7.45 12.16 1.91
CA LYS A 203 6.17 11.79 1.28
C LYS A 203 4.98 11.83 2.22
N TRP A 204 5.14 11.34 3.45
CA TRP A 204 4.09 11.46 4.45
C TRP A 204 3.77 12.92 4.76
N ARG A 205 4.80 13.74 4.97
CA ARG A 205 4.68 15.18 5.21
C ARG A 205 3.95 15.89 4.06
N LYS A 206 4.36 15.62 2.82
CA LYS A 206 3.72 16.18 1.62
C LYS A 206 2.27 15.72 1.46
N TYR A 207 1.99 14.43 1.70
CA TYR A 207 0.62 13.91 1.55
C TYR A 207 -0.34 14.50 2.59
N PHE A 208 0.08 14.56 3.86
CA PHE A 208 -0.74 15.11 4.93
C PHE A 208 -0.66 16.64 5.04
N GLU A 209 -0.01 17.31 4.10
CA GLU A 209 -0.02 18.78 4.00
C GLU A 209 -1.47 19.27 3.87
N ASN A 210 -1.82 20.32 4.62
CA ASN A 210 -3.17 20.89 4.67
C ASN A 210 -4.28 19.96 5.19
N SER A 211 -3.93 18.86 5.87
CA SER A 211 -4.94 17.98 6.49
C SER A 211 -5.79 18.69 7.54
N LYS A 212 -7.05 18.28 7.65
CA LYS A 212 -8.00 18.77 8.65
C LYS A 212 -8.51 17.61 9.51
N ILE A 213 -8.87 17.92 10.76
CA ILE A 213 -9.52 16.95 11.63
C ILE A 213 -10.99 16.86 11.22
N VAL A 214 -11.44 15.65 10.95
CA VAL A 214 -12.83 15.32 10.65
C VAL A 214 -13.32 14.26 11.62
N ASN A 215 -14.57 14.40 12.03
CA ASN A 215 -15.25 13.45 12.91
C ASN A 215 -16.12 12.52 12.07
N PHE A 216 -15.99 11.22 12.28
CA PHE A 216 -16.92 10.22 11.77
C PHE A 216 -17.70 9.60 12.92
N ASN A 217 -19.00 9.40 12.71
CA ASN A 217 -19.82 8.56 13.56
C ASN A 217 -19.66 7.10 13.07
N LEU A 218 -19.33 6.20 13.99
CA LEU A 218 -19.06 4.80 13.68
C LEU A 218 -20.32 4.01 13.32
N ASP A 219 -21.52 4.56 13.57
CA ASP A 219 -22.76 3.95 13.08
C ASP A 219 -23.01 4.25 11.58
N ASP A 220 -22.35 5.28 11.02
CA ASP A 220 -22.53 5.73 9.63
C ASP A 220 -21.48 5.16 8.66
N VAL A 221 -20.40 4.54 9.17
CA VAL A 221 -19.31 3.96 8.38
C VAL A 221 -18.92 2.59 8.88
N LEU A 222 -18.54 1.69 7.96
CA LEU A 222 -17.97 0.39 8.32
C LEU A 222 -16.56 0.57 8.89
N VAL A 223 -16.23 -0.13 9.97
CA VAL A 223 -14.86 -0.16 10.50
C VAL A 223 -14.25 -1.53 10.32
N THR A 224 -13.12 -1.60 9.63
CA THR A 224 -12.47 -2.87 9.28
C THR A 224 -10.95 -2.81 9.48
N GLY A 225 -10.26 -3.92 9.23
CA GLY A 225 -8.80 -4.02 9.42
C GLY A 225 -8.38 -4.03 10.90
N THR A 226 -9.36 -4.18 11.81
CA THR A 226 -9.18 -4.17 13.26
C THR A 226 -10.19 -5.08 13.95
N SER A 227 -9.80 -5.62 15.10
CA SER A 227 -10.59 -6.41 16.04
C SER A 227 -11.38 -5.52 17.00
N LEU A 228 -11.12 -4.19 17.02
CA LEU A 228 -11.82 -3.22 17.86
C LEU A 228 -13.35 -3.31 17.75
N PHE A 229 -13.86 -3.70 16.59
CA PHE A 229 -15.30 -3.76 16.30
C PHE A 229 -15.77 -5.14 15.87
N GLN A 230 -14.94 -6.17 16.03
CA GLN A 230 -15.33 -7.56 15.74
C GLN A 230 -15.99 -8.21 16.96
N GLY A 231 -16.83 -9.21 16.71
CA GLY A 231 -17.51 -9.95 17.77
C GLY A 231 -18.46 -9.09 18.60
N GLU A 232 -18.72 -9.52 19.83
CA GLU A 232 -19.65 -8.87 20.75
C GLU A 232 -18.90 -8.02 21.78
N GLU A 233 -19.53 -6.96 22.29
CA GLU A 233 -18.96 -6.21 23.41
C GLU A 233 -18.98 -7.07 24.68
N ILE A 234 -17.90 -7.04 25.45
CA ILE A 234 -17.83 -7.80 26.71
C ILE A 234 -18.77 -7.21 27.75
N GLY A 235 -19.41 -8.05 28.55
CA GLY A 235 -20.25 -7.60 29.66
C GLY A 235 -19.44 -7.08 30.85
N ASP A 236 -20.09 -6.37 31.77
CA ASP A 236 -19.46 -5.83 32.98
C ASP A 236 -18.77 -6.89 33.85
N THR A 237 -19.33 -8.11 33.91
CA THR A 237 -18.74 -9.23 34.65
C THR A 237 -17.42 -9.68 34.04
N GLU A 238 -17.38 -9.84 32.71
CA GLU A 238 -16.16 -10.23 31.98
C GLU A 238 -15.11 -9.11 32.09
N LYS A 239 -15.53 -7.86 31.90
CA LYS A 239 -14.67 -6.68 32.06
C LYS A 239 -14.03 -6.62 33.45
N SER A 240 -14.84 -6.68 34.50
CA SER A 240 -14.37 -6.61 35.90
C SER A 240 -13.41 -7.75 36.24
N LEU A 241 -13.66 -8.95 35.71
CA LEU A 241 -12.79 -10.10 35.90
C LEU A 241 -11.42 -9.86 35.25
N LEU A 242 -11.39 -9.44 33.98
CA LEU A 242 -10.15 -9.18 33.24
C LEU A 242 -9.35 -8.02 33.85
N GLU A 243 -10.03 -6.94 34.25
CA GLU A 243 -9.41 -5.80 34.94
C GLU A 243 -8.74 -6.23 36.24
N ARG A 244 -9.41 -7.06 37.05
CA ARG A 244 -8.85 -7.59 38.30
C ARG A 244 -7.69 -8.56 38.07
N LEU A 245 -7.84 -9.50 37.13
CA LEU A 245 -6.82 -10.52 36.83
C LEU A 245 -5.53 -9.88 36.31
N PHE A 246 -5.66 -8.93 35.39
CA PHE A 246 -4.51 -8.34 34.71
C PHE A 246 -4.14 -6.96 35.24
N LYS A 247 -4.84 -6.44 36.25
CA LYS A 247 -4.61 -5.09 36.82
C LYS A 247 -4.59 -4.02 35.74
N TRP A 248 -5.64 -4.02 34.93
CA TRP A 248 -5.86 -3.08 33.83
C TRP A 248 -7.09 -2.24 34.12
N LEU A 249 -7.12 -1.06 33.51
CA LEU A 249 -8.36 -0.36 33.21
C LEU A 249 -8.71 -0.70 31.75
N ILE A 250 -9.84 -1.34 31.52
CA ILE A 250 -10.31 -1.68 30.17
C ILE A 250 -11.15 -0.52 29.66
N ILE A 251 -10.64 0.13 28.61
CA ILE A 251 -11.32 1.22 27.91
C ILE A 251 -12.38 0.66 26.96
N HIS A 252 -12.07 -0.46 26.31
CA HIS A 252 -12.95 -1.13 25.35
C HIS A 252 -12.63 -2.63 25.31
N GLY A 253 -13.63 -3.47 25.12
CA GLY A 253 -13.44 -4.92 25.09
C GLY A 253 -14.42 -5.65 24.17
N ARG A 254 -13.90 -6.63 23.44
CA ARG A 254 -14.66 -7.47 22.52
C ARG A 254 -14.41 -8.95 22.78
N LYS A 255 -15.44 -9.77 22.61
CA LYS A 255 -15.39 -11.22 22.60
C LYS A 255 -15.51 -11.71 21.17
N ILE A 256 -14.44 -12.32 20.65
CA ILE A 256 -14.30 -12.75 19.26
C ILE A 256 -14.14 -14.27 19.27
N GLY A 257 -15.25 -14.97 19.05
CA GLY A 257 -15.33 -16.41 19.29
C GLY A 257 -15.02 -16.73 20.77
N ASN A 258 -14.01 -17.58 21.01
CA ASN A 258 -13.58 -17.96 22.35
C ASN A 258 -12.46 -17.08 22.93
N LYS A 259 -12.16 -15.95 22.30
CA LYS A 259 -11.06 -15.07 22.67
C LYS A 259 -11.56 -13.68 23.03
N TYR A 260 -10.79 -12.99 23.86
CA TYR A 260 -11.02 -11.58 24.18
C TYR A 260 -10.02 -10.70 23.45
N PHE A 261 -10.47 -9.55 22.96
CA PHE A 261 -9.64 -8.44 22.54
C PHE A 261 -9.94 -7.23 23.41
N VAL A 262 -8.94 -6.69 24.11
CA VAL A 262 -9.15 -5.57 25.04
C VAL A 262 -8.22 -4.40 24.74
N VAL A 263 -8.77 -3.20 24.75
CA VAL A 263 -8.01 -1.95 24.77
C VAL A 263 -7.85 -1.52 26.21
N LYS A 264 -6.60 -1.38 26.66
CA LYS A 264 -6.30 -1.20 28.08
C LYS A 264 -5.36 -0.04 28.37
N VAL A 265 -5.38 0.36 29.65
CA VAL A 265 -4.36 1.15 30.32
C VAL A 265 -3.87 0.34 31.53
N ASP A 266 -2.57 0.40 31.82
CA ASP A 266 -2.02 -0.27 33.00
C ASP A 266 -2.44 0.48 34.27
N ALA A 267 -3.18 -0.19 35.15
CA ALA A 267 -3.60 0.39 36.43
C ALA A 267 -2.51 0.30 37.51
N SER A 268 -1.57 -0.62 37.34
CA SER A 268 -0.38 -0.78 38.18
C SER A 268 0.75 -1.41 37.40
N GLU A 269 1.98 -1.22 37.86
CA GLU A 269 3.15 -1.92 37.32
C GLU A 269 3.26 -3.34 37.88
N GLY A 270 3.87 -4.24 37.10
CA GLY A 270 4.18 -5.60 37.54
C GLY A 270 4.16 -6.63 36.40
N PRO A 271 4.82 -7.79 36.61
CA PRO A 271 4.78 -8.88 35.64
C PRO A 271 3.36 -9.43 35.51
N ARG A 272 2.97 -9.75 34.27
CA ARG A 272 1.68 -10.34 33.95
C ARG A 272 1.89 -11.51 33.00
N ILE A 273 1.27 -12.64 33.31
CA ILE A 273 1.22 -13.77 32.39
C ILE A 273 -0.15 -13.72 31.73
N VAL A 274 -0.16 -13.38 30.44
CA VAL A 274 -1.37 -13.34 29.63
C VAL A 274 -1.21 -14.38 28.53
N ASP A 275 -2.11 -15.35 28.48
CA ASP A 275 -2.18 -16.23 27.33
C ASP A 275 -2.77 -15.46 26.14
N LYS A 276 -1.91 -15.12 25.17
CA LYS A 276 -2.31 -14.41 23.95
C LYS A 276 -3.27 -15.21 23.07
N ASN A 277 -3.42 -16.52 23.30
CA ASN A 277 -4.43 -17.33 22.65
C ASN A 277 -5.82 -17.15 23.23
N VAL A 278 -5.93 -16.61 24.45
CA VAL A 278 -7.21 -16.36 25.14
C VAL A 278 -7.52 -14.87 25.18
N VAL A 279 -6.54 -14.02 25.50
CA VAL A 279 -6.71 -12.57 25.62
C VAL A 279 -5.64 -11.85 24.80
N LYS A 280 -6.06 -11.25 23.69
CA LYS A 280 -5.30 -10.23 22.99
C LYS A 280 -5.58 -8.88 23.62
N TYR A 281 -4.56 -8.02 23.66
CA TYR A 281 -4.71 -6.69 24.22
C TYR A 281 -3.92 -5.65 23.43
N PHE A 282 -4.39 -4.42 23.48
CA PHE A 282 -3.77 -3.26 22.84
C PHE A 282 -3.72 -2.07 23.79
N ASP A 283 -2.59 -1.37 23.82
CA ASP A 283 -2.44 -0.19 24.67
C ASP A 283 -3.23 0.98 24.07
N PHE A 284 -4.11 1.60 24.88
CA PHE A 284 -4.92 2.73 24.44
C PHE A 284 -4.07 3.87 23.85
N SER A 285 -2.89 4.14 24.44
CA SER A 285 -1.96 5.18 23.96
C SER A 285 -1.44 4.94 22.55
N LYS A 286 -1.37 3.68 22.10
CA LYS A 286 -0.91 3.29 20.76
C LYS A 286 -1.99 3.42 19.69
N LEU A 287 -3.25 3.67 20.07
CA LEU A 287 -4.33 3.89 19.10
C LEU A 287 -4.17 5.21 18.35
N SER A 288 -3.52 6.19 18.98
CA SER A 288 -3.16 7.43 18.31
C SER A 288 -2.15 7.18 17.19
N ASN A 289 -2.30 7.97 16.12
CA ASN A 289 -1.44 8.05 14.96
C ASN A 289 -1.41 6.79 14.09
N ILE A 290 -2.43 5.93 14.14
CA ILE A 290 -2.58 4.80 13.22
C ILE A 290 -3.04 5.31 11.85
N LEU A 291 -2.41 4.84 10.78
CA LEU A 291 -2.83 5.11 9.42
C LEU A 291 -4.16 4.42 9.10
N LEU A 292 -5.10 5.16 8.53
CA LEU A 292 -6.42 4.72 8.12
C LEU A 292 -6.58 4.88 6.61
N GLY A 293 -7.26 3.94 5.96
CA GLY A 293 -7.75 4.09 4.60
C GLY A 293 -9.21 4.51 4.60
N LEU A 294 -9.55 5.54 3.84
CA LEU A 294 -10.93 6.00 3.62
C LEU A 294 -11.43 5.38 2.32
N ILE A 295 -12.37 4.45 2.42
CA ILE A 295 -12.74 3.52 1.36
C ILE A 295 -14.18 3.76 0.90
N ASP A 296 -14.40 3.77 -0.41
CA ASP A 296 -15.72 3.91 -1.03
C ASP A 296 -16.52 2.59 -1.04
N LYS A 297 -17.76 2.65 -1.51
CA LYS A 297 -18.65 1.46 -1.60
C LYS A 297 -18.16 0.40 -2.58
N GLN A 298 -17.29 0.77 -3.51
CA GLN A 298 -16.69 -0.12 -4.50
C GLN A 298 -15.42 -0.79 -3.94
N GLY A 299 -14.97 -0.40 -2.74
CA GLY A 299 -13.77 -0.92 -2.09
C GLY A 299 -12.49 -0.35 -2.69
N PHE A 300 -12.51 0.87 -3.22
CA PHE A 300 -11.33 1.66 -3.56
C PHE A 300 -11.06 2.70 -2.47
N CYS A 301 -9.79 2.98 -2.24
CA CYS A 301 -9.35 3.96 -1.28
C CYS A 301 -9.32 5.35 -1.95
N ILE A 302 -10.10 6.28 -1.41
CA ILE A 302 -10.19 7.68 -1.84
C ILE A 302 -8.96 8.45 -1.35
N GLY A 303 -8.48 8.11 -0.16
CA GLY A 303 -7.30 8.69 0.45
C GLY A 303 -7.08 8.14 1.85
N LEU A 304 -6.10 8.70 2.55
CA LEU A 304 -5.68 8.24 3.86
C LEU A 304 -6.05 9.23 4.94
N GLY A 305 -6.15 8.72 6.16
CA GLY A 305 -6.28 9.49 7.38
C GLY A 305 -5.31 9.00 8.44
N ILE A 306 -5.13 9.80 9.48
CA ILE A 306 -4.42 9.44 10.70
C ILE A 306 -5.43 9.46 11.84
N LEU A 307 -5.55 8.34 12.55
CA LEU A 307 -6.37 8.25 13.75
C LEU A 307 -5.82 9.20 14.83
N LYS A 308 -6.61 10.18 15.25
CA LYS A 308 -6.25 11.10 16.34
C LYS A 308 -6.84 10.67 17.67
N SER A 309 -8.12 10.34 17.69
CA SER A 309 -8.80 9.85 18.88
C SER A 309 -9.96 8.94 18.51
N ILE A 310 -10.38 8.12 19.48
CA ILE A 310 -11.57 7.29 19.36
C ILE A 310 -12.32 7.30 20.68
N ASN A 311 -13.62 7.59 20.61
CA ASN A 311 -14.53 7.53 21.74
C ASN A 311 -15.50 6.37 21.52
N PHE A 312 -15.22 5.24 22.18
CA PHE A 312 -16.02 4.02 22.05
C PHE A 312 -17.46 4.20 22.54
N LYS A 313 -17.67 5.02 23.59
CA LYS A 313 -18.99 5.25 24.17
C LYS A 313 -19.87 6.12 23.29
N GLU A 314 -19.31 7.20 22.75
CA GLU A 314 -20.02 8.08 21.81
C GLU A 314 -20.01 7.56 20.37
N LYS A 315 -19.31 6.45 20.11
CA LYS A 315 -19.09 5.89 18.78
C LYS A 315 -18.58 6.92 17.78
N LYS A 316 -17.57 7.69 18.18
CA LYS A 316 -16.93 8.70 17.32
C LYS A 316 -15.46 8.42 17.12
N ILE A 317 -14.96 8.74 15.93
CA ILE A 317 -13.55 8.67 15.58
C ILE A 317 -13.10 9.99 14.96
N GLU A 318 -12.01 10.54 15.47
CA GLU A 318 -11.35 11.73 14.91
C GLU A 318 -10.22 11.31 13.98
N VAL A 319 -10.30 11.78 12.75
CA VAL A 319 -9.37 11.44 11.67
C VAL A 319 -8.77 12.71 11.11
N LEU A 320 -7.44 12.80 11.09
CA LEU A 320 -6.73 13.85 10.36
C LEU A 320 -6.53 13.40 8.91
N THR A 321 -7.08 14.11 7.93
CA THR A 321 -7.02 13.72 6.52
C THR A 321 -6.92 14.93 5.59
N PRO A 322 -6.21 14.84 4.45
CA PRO A 322 -6.22 15.85 3.39
C PRO A 322 -7.39 15.67 2.41
N VAL A 323 -8.20 14.61 2.54
CA VAL A 323 -9.33 14.35 1.64
C VAL A 323 -10.42 15.38 1.88
N GLU A 324 -10.77 16.13 0.84
CA GLU A 324 -11.77 17.21 0.91
C GLU A 324 -13.21 16.69 0.80
N ASP A 325 -13.49 15.82 -0.18
CA ASP A 325 -14.81 15.20 -0.36
C ASP A 325 -14.87 13.84 0.34
N LEU A 326 -15.59 13.81 1.46
CA LEU A 326 -15.79 12.64 2.29
C LEU A 326 -17.17 11.99 2.09
N SER A 327 -18.00 12.51 1.18
CA SER A 327 -19.38 12.05 0.99
C SER A 327 -19.49 10.61 0.49
N SER A 328 -18.43 10.11 -0.17
CA SER A 328 -18.35 8.75 -0.72
C SER A 328 -17.71 7.73 0.23
N VAL A 329 -17.18 8.16 1.39
CA VAL A 329 -16.56 7.26 2.38
C VAL A 329 -17.63 6.35 2.98
N ALA A 330 -17.47 5.05 2.78
CA ALA A 330 -18.35 4.02 3.32
C ALA A 330 -17.64 3.13 4.36
N GLU A 331 -16.31 3.11 4.34
CA GLU A 331 -15.49 2.27 5.20
C GLU A 331 -14.24 3.01 5.66
N ILE A 332 -13.91 2.89 6.95
CA ILE A 332 -12.63 3.27 7.55
C ILE A 332 -11.86 1.99 7.87
N ARG A 333 -10.79 1.73 7.13
CA ARG A 333 -9.95 0.54 7.29
C ARG A 333 -8.67 0.88 8.05
N PHE A 334 -8.37 0.12 9.11
CA PHE A 334 -7.18 0.29 9.92
C PHE A 334 -5.95 -0.33 9.25
N GLY A 335 -4.88 0.45 9.12
CA GLY A 335 -3.55 -0.02 8.73
C GLY A 335 -2.72 -0.50 9.91
N ARG A 336 -1.41 -0.64 9.68
CA ARG A 336 -0.39 -1.00 10.67
C ARG A 336 0.75 0.00 10.78
N VAL A 337 0.82 0.98 9.88
CA VAL A 337 1.77 2.08 10.04
C VAL A 337 1.26 3.03 11.11
N ARG A 338 2.14 3.40 12.04
CA ARG A 338 1.91 4.55 12.92
C ARG A 338 2.75 5.72 12.43
N VAL A 339 2.10 6.82 12.08
CA VAL A 339 2.72 7.99 11.45
C VAL A 339 2.09 9.27 11.95
N ARG A 340 2.93 10.29 12.15
CA ARG A 340 2.51 11.65 12.49
C ARG A 340 2.39 12.51 11.23
N GLU A 341 1.68 13.62 11.34
CA GLU A 341 1.46 14.59 10.26
C GLU A 341 2.75 15.24 9.73
N ASP A 342 3.80 15.31 10.54
CA ASP A 342 5.14 15.76 10.12
C ASP A 342 5.93 14.67 9.35
N GLY A 343 5.29 13.54 9.09
CA GLY A 343 5.83 12.39 8.38
C GLY A 343 6.65 11.43 9.23
N GLU A 344 6.82 11.69 10.53
CA GLU A 344 7.57 10.81 11.41
C GLU A 344 6.86 9.46 11.59
N GLU A 345 7.53 8.38 11.17
CA GLU A 345 7.09 7.01 11.45
C GLU A 345 7.38 6.63 12.90
N LEU A 346 6.33 6.41 13.68
CA LEU A 346 6.39 5.99 15.08
C LEU A 346 6.57 4.48 15.24
N GLY A 347 6.39 3.71 14.16
CA GLY A 347 6.59 2.27 14.13
C GLY A 347 5.56 1.52 13.30
N LEU A 348 5.75 0.21 13.23
CA LEU A 348 4.85 -0.72 12.56
C LEU A 348 4.19 -1.62 13.62
N LEU A 349 2.87 -1.79 13.51
CA LEU A 349 2.10 -2.75 14.30
C LEU A 349 2.13 -4.13 13.64
N ASP A 350 2.11 -5.18 14.44
CA ASP A 350 1.93 -6.54 13.91
C ASP A 350 0.57 -6.66 13.21
N ARG A 351 0.48 -7.50 12.17
CA ARG A 351 -0.79 -7.78 11.48
C ARG A 351 -1.92 -8.14 12.46
N GLU A 352 -1.60 -8.91 13.49
CA GLU A 352 -2.53 -9.43 14.49
C GLU A 352 -2.72 -8.52 15.72
N ALA A 353 -2.07 -7.34 15.76
CA ALA A 353 -2.09 -6.46 16.92
C ALA A 353 -3.41 -5.70 17.10
N LEU A 354 -4.06 -5.35 15.98
CA LEU A 354 -5.35 -4.68 15.96
C LEU A 354 -6.39 -5.59 15.39
#